data_AF-A0A2I1I6J1-F1
#
_entry.id   AF-A0A2I1I6J1-F1
#
_cell.length_a   1.000
_cell.length_b   1.000
_cell.length_c   1.000
_cell.angle_alpha   90.00
_cell.angle_beta   90.00
_cell.angle_gamma   90.00
#
_symmetry.space_group_name_H-M   'P 1'
#
loop_
_entity.id
_entity.type
_entity.pdbx_description
1 polymer ?
#
loop_
_entity_poly.entity_id
_entity_poly.type
_entity_poly.pdbx_seq_one_letter_code
_entity_poly.pdbx_strand_id
1 'polypeptide(L)'
;LANQLMGVKTPEDARKWLSLLQHWYRVYRDYINEKTYATEPGARKWWWTHKRVRKAYKRLERLARSGYLFTWLDPKFTGLDIQRTTSRLEGDVNAAIRRLLNTHRGLSEPHMKTAVEWLLNQKSIDPADPITWLTHHRHNTSQQPPHPATNNPISPTGYDTAIDYNPAYQDGSLHIHKGWAGR
;
A
#
# COMPACT_ATOMS: atom_id res chain seq x y z
N LEU A 1 13.16 -11.21 14.69
CA LEU A 1 12.22 -10.10 14.37
C LEU A 1 11.08 -10.50 13.42
N ALA A 2 11.32 -10.69 12.12
CA ALA A 2 10.23 -10.92 11.15
C ALA A 2 9.39 -12.18 11.45
N ASN A 3 10.03 -13.33 11.68
CA ASN A 3 9.31 -14.57 12.01
C ASN A 3 8.52 -14.45 13.33
N GLN A 4 9.03 -13.70 14.30
CA GLN A 4 8.33 -13.45 15.56
C GLN A 4 7.13 -12.52 15.39
N LEU A 5 7.14 -11.63 14.38
CA LEU A 5 5.98 -10.78 14.06
C LEU A 5 4.79 -11.64 13.64
N MET A 6 5.06 -12.72 12.90
CA MET A 6 4.07 -13.72 12.50
C MET A 6 3.56 -14.59 13.66
N GLY A 7 4.11 -14.44 14.86
CA GLY A 7 3.64 -15.11 16.06
C GLY A 7 2.73 -14.26 16.95
N VAL A 8 2.61 -12.95 16.69
CA VAL A 8 1.85 -12.03 17.54
C VAL A 8 0.35 -12.30 17.41
N LYS A 9 -0.29 -12.65 18.54
CA LYS A 9 -1.73 -12.93 18.63
C LYS A 9 -2.44 -12.10 19.69
N THR A 10 -1.72 -11.62 20.71
CA THR A 10 -2.33 -10.83 21.80
C THR A 10 -1.63 -9.48 21.97
N PRO A 11 -2.26 -8.51 22.66
CA PRO A 11 -1.62 -7.24 23.03
C PRO A 11 -0.31 -7.42 23.81
N GLU A 12 -0.21 -8.44 24.66
CA GLU A 12 1.01 -8.78 25.40
C GLU A 12 2.12 -9.23 24.47
N ASP A 13 1.80 -10.06 23.46
CA ASP A 13 2.77 -10.45 22.43
C ASP A 13 3.25 -9.25 21.63
N ALA A 14 2.35 -8.32 21.30
CA ALA A 14 2.71 -7.08 20.62
C ALA A 14 3.69 -6.24 21.45
N ARG A 15 3.46 -6.10 22.77
CA ARG A 15 4.41 -5.41 23.67
C ARG A 15 5.78 -6.09 23.70
N LYS A 16 5.82 -7.43 23.83
CA LYS A 16 7.07 -8.20 23.78
C LYS A 16 7.79 -7.98 22.46
N TRP A 17 7.07 -7.98 21.35
CA TRP A 17 7.65 -7.77 20.02
C TRP A 17 8.20 -6.35 19.87
N LEU A 18 7.53 -5.32 20.40
CA LEU A 18 8.05 -3.94 20.41
C LEU A 18 9.34 -3.82 21.22
N SER A 19 9.42 -4.50 22.37
CA SER A 19 10.67 -4.58 23.15
C SER A 19 11.79 -5.25 22.36
N LEU A 20 11.50 -6.33 21.61
CA LEU A 20 12.46 -6.97 20.72
C LEU A 20 12.92 -6.03 19.59
N LEU A 21 12.02 -5.24 19.01
CA LEU A 21 12.37 -4.26 17.98
C LEU A 21 13.33 -3.20 18.54
N GLN A 22 13.05 -2.69 19.74
CA GLN A 22 13.92 -1.72 20.40
C GLN A 22 15.28 -2.34 20.78
N HIS A 23 15.30 -3.57 21.28
CA HIS A 23 16.54 -4.28 21.60
C HIS A 23 17.40 -4.47 20.34
N TRP A 24 16.79 -4.90 19.24
CA TRP A 24 17.48 -5.05 17.96
C TRP A 24 18.11 -3.73 17.50
N TYR A 25 17.38 -2.61 17.63
CA TYR A 25 17.96 -1.30 17.31
C TYR A 25 19.18 -0.98 18.16
N ARG A 26 19.13 -1.26 19.48
CA ARG A 26 20.27 -0.99 20.37
C ARG A 26 21.52 -1.77 19.95
N VAL A 27 21.36 -3.02 19.51
CA VAL A 27 22.47 -3.87 19.07
C VAL A 27 23.01 -3.45 17.69
N TYR A 28 22.12 -3.16 16.74
CA TYR A 28 22.49 -2.95 15.33
C TYR A 28 22.47 -1.49 14.87
N ARG A 29 22.32 -0.51 15.79
CA ARG A 29 22.24 0.92 15.44
C ARG A 29 23.43 1.40 14.63
N ASP A 30 24.64 0.97 15.00
CA ASP A 30 25.87 1.47 14.39
C ASP A 30 26.01 0.89 12.98
N TYR A 31 25.71 -0.41 12.84
CA TYR A 31 25.59 -1.09 11.55
C TYR A 31 24.60 -0.40 10.61
N ILE A 32 23.33 -0.20 10.99
CA ILE A 32 22.35 0.40 10.06
C ILE A 32 22.60 1.88 9.73
N ASN A 33 23.41 2.56 10.54
CA ASN A 33 23.81 3.95 10.34
C ASN A 33 25.21 4.10 9.70
N GLU A 34 25.82 3.00 9.28
CA GLU A 34 27.06 3.02 8.50
C GLU A 34 26.84 3.72 7.14
N LYS A 35 27.80 4.56 6.77
CA LYS A 35 27.78 5.33 5.52
C LYS A 35 28.98 4.98 4.68
N THR A 36 28.74 4.78 3.40
CA THR A 36 29.79 4.70 2.38
C THR A 36 29.84 6.03 1.65
N TYR A 37 31.04 6.57 1.48
CA TYR A 37 31.26 7.88 0.87
C TYR A 37 31.67 7.73 -0.60
N ALA A 38 31.27 8.67 -1.45
CA ALA A 38 31.68 8.69 -2.85
C ALA A 38 33.11 9.20 -2.97
N THR A 39 33.91 8.56 -3.82
CA THR A 39 35.31 8.95 -4.10
C THR A 39 35.40 10.01 -5.21
N GLU A 40 34.37 10.14 -6.05
CA GLU A 40 34.38 11.00 -7.24
C GLU A 40 33.72 12.38 -7.00
N PRO A 41 34.29 13.48 -7.54
CA PRO A 41 33.65 14.79 -7.50
C PRO A 41 32.41 14.84 -8.42
N GLY A 42 31.27 15.28 -7.88
CA GLY A 42 30.03 15.51 -8.65
C GLY A 42 28.89 14.52 -8.36
N ALA A 43 29.16 13.39 -7.73
CA ALA A 43 28.15 12.43 -7.29
C ALA A 43 27.63 12.71 -5.87
N ARG A 44 26.55 12.02 -5.47
CA ARG A 44 26.03 12.06 -4.09
C ARG A 44 27.14 11.72 -3.09
N LYS A 45 27.43 12.65 -2.17
CA LYS A 45 28.57 12.57 -1.21
C LYS A 45 28.65 11.26 -0.41
N TRP A 46 27.51 10.63 -0.12
CA TRP A 46 27.45 9.35 0.61
C TRP A 46 26.12 8.63 0.40
N TRP A 47 26.10 7.33 0.70
CA TRP A 47 24.88 6.52 0.84
C TRP A 47 24.95 5.64 2.08
N TRP A 48 23.78 5.23 2.60
CA TRP A 48 23.72 4.22 3.66
C TRP A 48 24.23 2.89 3.12
N THR A 49 25.26 2.33 3.74
CA THR A 49 25.86 1.05 3.34
C THR A 49 24.80 -0.06 3.37
N HIS A 50 24.01 -0.10 4.44
CA HIS A 50 22.97 -1.12 4.66
C HIS A 50 21.56 -0.62 4.34
N LYS A 51 21.39 0.05 3.18
CA LYS A 51 20.15 0.73 2.79
C LYS A 51 18.88 -0.11 2.92
N ARG A 52 18.92 -1.39 2.50
CA ARG A 52 17.74 -2.30 2.53
C ARG A 52 17.31 -2.59 3.96
N VAL A 53 18.24 -3.01 4.81
CA VAL A 53 18.00 -3.34 6.22
C VAL A 53 17.53 -2.09 6.98
N ARG A 54 18.20 -0.95 6.77
CA ARG A 54 17.83 0.33 7.38
C ARG A 54 16.40 0.74 7.00
N LYS A 55 16.03 0.63 5.72
CA LYS A 55 14.67 0.94 5.26
C LYS A 55 13.62 0.03 5.91
N ALA A 56 13.89 -1.28 5.98
CA ALA A 56 12.98 -2.24 6.62
C ALA A 56 12.77 -1.91 8.10
N TYR A 57 13.86 -1.69 8.85
CA TYR A 57 13.77 -1.27 10.26
C TYR A 57 12.99 0.04 10.41
N LYS A 58 13.34 1.08 9.65
CA LYS A 58 12.67 2.39 9.75
C LYS A 58 11.20 2.33 9.40
N ARG A 59 10.79 1.44 8.48
CA ARG A 59 9.37 1.20 8.21
C ARG A 59 8.66 0.60 9.43
N LEU A 60 9.24 -0.43 10.05
CA LEU A 60 8.68 -1.06 11.25
C LEU A 60 8.63 -0.09 12.44
N GLU A 61 9.70 0.68 12.67
CA GLU A 61 9.77 1.71 13.70
C GLU A 61 8.67 2.77 13.51
N ARG A 62 8.46 3.23 12.27
CA ARG A 62 7.41 4.21 11.97
C ARG A 62 6.02 3.65 12.27
N LEU A 63 5.73 2.43 11.81
CA LEU A 63 4.44 1.77 12.03
C LEU A 63 4.18 1.49 13.52
N ALA A 64 5.23 1.11 14.26
CA ALA A 64 5.15 0.92 15.70
C ALA A 64 4.81 2.23 16.41
N ARG A 65 5.50 3.32 16.06
CA ARG A 65 5.28 4.65 16.65
C ARG A 65 3.92 5.24 16.31
N SER A 66 3.39 4.98 15.12
CA SER A 66 2.06 5.46 14.71
C SER A 66 0.92 4.59 15.24
N GLY A 67 1.21 3.48 15.94
CA GLY A 67 0.20 2.55 16.44
C GLY A 67 -0.41 1.62 15.37
N TYR A 68 0.04 1.71 14.10
CA TYR A 68 -0.55 0.95 12.99
C TYR A 68 0.03 -0.46 12.81
N LEU A 69 1.09 -0.81 13.54
CA LEU A 69 1.74 -2.10 13.36
C LEU A 69 0.89 -3.28 13.85
N PHE A 70 0.00 -3.05 14.82
CA PHE A 70 -0.81 -4.08 15.48
C PHE A 70 -2.30 -3.73 15.50
N THR A 71 -2.78 -3.01 14.49
CA THR A 71 -4.16 -2.49 14.42
C THR A 71 -5.22 -3.56 14.63
N TRP A 72 -4.99 -4.81 14.17
CA TRP A 72 -5.94 -5.91 14.35
C TRP A 72 -6.14 -6.34 15.82
N LEU A 73 -5.27 -5.90 16.73
CA LEU A 73 -5.37 -6.14 18.17
C LEU A 73 -6.02 -4.97 18.92
N ASP A 74 -6.33 -3.86 18.25
CA ASP A 74 -6.95 -2.71 18.91
C ASP A 74 -8.41 -3.08 19.30
N PRO A 75 -8.78 -2.97 20.59
CA PRO A 75 -10.12 -3.27 21.06
C PRO A 75 -11.22 -2.52 20.32
N LYS A 76 -10.94 -1.35 19.75
CA LYS A 76 -11.89 -0.55 18.96
C LYS A 76 -12.41 -1.27 17.73
N PHE A 77 -11.67 -2.23 17.19
CA PHE A 77 -12.04 -2.98 15.99
C PHE A 77 -12.51 -4.41 16.30
N THR A 78 -12.78 -4.71 17.56
CA THR A 78 -13.37 -5.99 17.96
C THR A 78 -14.68 -6.21 17.20
N GLY A 79 -14.79 -7.35 16.51
CA GLY A 79 -15.98 -7.70 15.70
C GLY A 79 -15.90 -7.29 14.22
N LEU A 80 -14.90 -6.49 13.80
CA LEU A 80 -14.72 -6.09 12.39
C LEU A 80 -13.87 -7.07 11.55
N ASP A 81 -13.50 -8.22 12.11
CA ASP A 81 -12.70 -9.27 11.44
C ASP A 81 -11.43 -8.73 10.74
N ILE A 82 -10.75 -7.75 11.37
CA ILE A 82 -9.53 -7.17 10.83
C ILE A 82 -8.44 -8.25 10.79
N GLN A 83 -7.98 -8.55 9.58
CA GLN A 83 -6.95 -9.55 9.36
C GLN A 83 -5.57 -8.99 9.71
N ARG A 84 -4.71 -9.83 10.29
CA ARG A 84 -3.32 -9.50 10.58
C ARG A 84 -2.49 -9.16 9.33
N THR A 85 -2.81 -9.81 8.22
CA THR A 85 -2.05 -9.74 6.97
C THR A 85 -2.97 -9.41 5.82
N THR A 86 -2.44 -8.75 4.80
CA THR A 86 -3.17 -8.49 3.55
C THR A 86 -3.37 -9.74 2.69
N SER A 87 -2.97 -10.94 3.14
CA SER A 87 -3.11 -12.20 2.40
C SER A 87 -4.54 -12.45 1.91
N ARG A 88 -5.57 -12.09 2.68
CA ARG A 88 -6.98 -12.20 2.23
C ARG A 88 -7.26 -11.24 1.06
N LEU A 89 -6.86 -9.98 1.18
CA LEU A 89 -7.00 -8.98 0.12
C LEU A 89 -6.23 -9.38 -1.16
N GLU A 90 -5.00 -9.86 -0.98
CA GLU A 90 -4.12 -10.24 -2.09
C GLU A 90 -4.54 -11.55 -2.77
N GLY A 91 -5.03 -12.51 -1.99
CA GLY A 91 -5.42 -13.84 -2.44
C GLY A 91 -6.84 -13.92 -3.00
N ASP A 92 -7.75 -13.02 -2.61
CA ASP A 92 -9.13 -12.98 -3.09
C ASP A 92 -9.32 -11.86 -4.11
N VAL A 93 -9.48 -10.62 -3.63
CA VAL A 93 -9.88 -9.49 -4.47
C VAL A 93 -8.82 -9.16 -5.51
N ASN A 94 -7.57 -8.94 -5.10
CA ASN A 94 -6.49 -8.58 -6.03
C ASN A 94 -6.13 -9.74 -6.96
N ALA A 95 -6.27 -10.99 -6.51
CA ALA A 95 -6.05 -12.16 -7.36
C ALA A 95 -7.12 -12.23 -8.47
N ALA A 96 -8.39 -12.01 -8.13
CA ALA A 96 -9.48 -11.99 -9.08
C ALA A 96 -9.30 -10.87 -10.13
N ILE A 97 -8.95 -9.66 -9.68
CA ILE A 97 -8.64 -8.52 -10.57
C ILE A 97 -7.51 -8.86 -11.52
N ARG A 98 -6.38 -9.38 -10.99
CA ARG A 98 -5.24 -9.78 -11.83
C ARG A 98 -5.62 -10.87 -12.82
N ARG A 99 -6.44 -11.84 -12.43
CA ARG A 99 -6.91 -12.91 -13.32
C ARG A 99 -7.75 -12.33 -14.46
N LEU A 100 -8.72 -11.48 -14.16
CA LEU A 100 -9.56 -10.80 -15.15
C LEU A 100 -8.72 -10.07 -16.20
N LEU A 101 -7.81 -9.20 -15.74
CA LEU A 101 -6.96 -8.41 -16.64
C LEU A 101 -5.97 -9.26 -17.42
N ASN A 102 -5.48 -10.35 -16.83
CA ASN A 102 -4.59 -11.30 -17.52
C ASN A 102 -5.30 -12.16 -18.57
N THR A 103 -6.58 -12.50 -18.35
CA THR A 103 -7.39 -13.25 -19.33
C THR A 103 -7.76 -12.37 -20.51
N HIS A 104 -8.03 -11.09 -20.29
CA HIS A 104 -8.45 -10.14 -21.32
C HIS A 104 -7.32 -9.17 -21.70
N ARG A 105 -6.18 -9.72 -22.11
CA ARG A 105 -5.05 -8.94 -22.64
C ARG A 105 -5.50 -8.23 -23.92
N GLY A 106 -5.48 -6.90 -23.92
CA GLY A 106 -5.90 -6.07 -25.06
C GLY A 106 -7.11 -5.17 -24.80
N LEU A 107 -7.70 -5.22 -23.60
CA LEU A 107 -8.66 -4.20 -23.20
C LEU A 107 -7.98 -2.82 -23.13
N SER A 108 -8.67 -1.80 -23.63
CA SER A 108 -8.30 -0.41 -23.40
C SER A 108 -8.43 -0.10 -21.90
N GLU A 109 -7.70 0.89 -21.42
CA GLU A 109 -7.75 1.28 -20.01
C GLU A 109 -9.15 1.59 -19.48
N PRO A 110 -10.02 2.33 -20.22
CA PRO A 110 -11.41 2.53 -19.79
C PRO A 110 -12.16 1.20 -19.64
N HIS A 111 -11.99 0.27 -20.58
CA HIS A 111 -12.65 -1.03 -20.50
C HIS A 111 -12.09 -1.91 -19.38
N MET A 112 -10.80 -1.82 -19.07
CA MET A 112 -10.23 -2.49 -17.90
C MET A 112 -10.84 -1.96 -16.60
N LYS A 113 -10.99 -0.64 -16.46
CA LYS A 113 -11.65 -0.02 -15.29
C LYS A 113 -13.09 -0.50 -15.16
N THR A 114 -13.88 -0.41 -16.22
CA THR A 114 -15.27 -0.91 -16.26
C THR A 114 -15.37 -2.40 -15.92
N ALA A 115 -14.47 -3.23 -16.44
CA ALA A 115 -14.45 -4.66 -16.13
C ALA A 115 -14.10 -4.93 -14.65
N VAL A 116 -13.17 -4.16 -14.08
CA VAL A 116 -12.82 -4.25 -12.66
C VAL A 116 -13.95 -3.76 -11.77
N GLU A 117 -14.59 -2.63 -12.10
CA GLU A 117 -15.77 -2.10 -11.41
C GLU A 117 -16.90 -3.13 -11.41
N TRP A 118 -17.14 -3.79 -12.54
CA TRP A 118 -18.12 -4.86 -12.64
C TRP A 118 -17.79 -6.05 -11.74
N LEU A 119 -16.53 -6.51 -11.77
CA LEU A 119 -16.06 -7.59 -10.91
C LEU A 119 -16.21 -7.26 -9.43
N LEU A 120 -15.91 -6.03 -9.03
CA LEU A 120 -16.06 -5.55 -7.66
C LEU A 120 -17.53 -5.45 -7.27
N ASN A 121 -18.40 -4.97 -8.16
CA ASN A 121 -19.85 -4.95 -7.95
C ASN A 121 -20.39 -6.35 -7.63
N GLN A 122 -20.00 -7.37 -8.41
CA GLN A 122 -20.41 -8.76 -8.19
C GLN A 122 -19.91 -9.35 -6.86
N LYS A 123 -18.81 -8.81 -6.32
CA LYS A 123 -18.23 -9.22 -5.03
C LYS A 123 -18.70 -8.35 -3.86
N SER A 124 -19.54 -7.35 -4.11
CA SER A 124 -20.10 -6.48 -3.07
C SER A 124 -21.11 -7.24 -2.21
N ILE A 125 -21.29 -6.79 -0.97
CA ILE A 125 -22.33 -7.30 -0.06
C ILE A 125 -23.72 -6.98 -0.62
N ASP A 126 -23.85 -5.84 -1.29
CA ASP A 126 -25.05 -5.40 -1.99
C ASP A 126 -24.68 -5.05 -3.44
N PRO A 127 -24.78 -6.01 -4.38
CA PRO A 127 -24.43 -5.78 -5.78
C PRO A 127 -25.50 -4.93 -6.46
N ALA A 128 -25.10 -3.88 -7.16
CA ALA A 128 -26.01 -3.12 -8.01
C ALA A 128 -26.59 -4.02 -9.10
N ASP A 129 -27.88 -3.81 -9.40
CA ASP A 129 -28.59 -4.52 -10.46
C ASP A 129 -27.85 -4.40 -11.81
N PRO A 130 -27.65 -5.51 -12.57
CA PRO A 130 -26.91 -5.50 -13.82
C PRO A 130 -27.41 -4.49 -14.85
N ILE A 131 -28.73 -4.31 -14.97
CA ILE A 131 -29.35 -3.43 -15.98
C ILE A 131 -29.17 -1.97 -15.58
N THR A 132 -29.36 -1.69 -14.30
CA THR A 132 -29.12 -0.36 -13.72
C THR A 132 -27.64 0.03 -13.84
N TRP A 133 -26.73 -0.89 -13.51
CA TRP A 133 -25.28 -0.69 -13.62
C TRP A 133 -24.83 -0.38 -15.05
N LEU A 134 -25.30 -1.17 -16.03
CA LEU A 134 -25.00 -0.96 -17.46
C LEU A 134 -25.48 0.41 -17.96
N THR A 135 -26.63 0.86 -17.47
CA THR A 135 -27.23 2.14 -17.84
C THR A 135 -26.39 3.31 -17.31
N HIS A 136 -25.93 3.24 -16.06
CA HIS A 136 -25.05 4.27 -15.47
C HIS A 136 -23.63 4.27 -16.08
N HIS A 137 -23.08 3.11 -16.40
CA HIS A 137 -21.69 3.00 -16.87
C HIS A 137 -21.50 3.37 -18.35
N ARG A 138 -22.55 3.25 -19.18
CA ARG A 138 -22.54 3.78 -20.57
C ARG A 138 -22.28 5.28 -20.64
N HIS A 139 -22.62 6.03 -19.60
CA HIS A 139 -22.46 7.48 -19.54
C HIS A 139 -21.13 7.94 -18.93
N ASN A 140 -20.34 7.04 -18.33
CA ASN A 140 -19.09 7.37 -17.64
C ASN A 140 -17.82 7.19 -18.49
N THR A 141 -17.90 6.55 -19.66
CA THR A 141 -16.76 6.39 -20.58
C THR A 141 -16.29 7.73 -21.19
N SER A 142 -17.04 8.81 -20.99
CA SER A 142 -16.76 10.18 -21.43
C SER A 142 -16.23 11.11 -20.32
N GLN A 143 -16.00 10.60 -19.10
CA GLN A 143 -15.46 11.41 -18.01
C GLN A 143 -13.98 11.75 -18.25
N GLN A 144 -13.62 13.03 -18.06
CA GLN A 144 -12.24 13.51 -18.17
C GLN A 144 -11.32 12.81 -17.17
N PRO A 145 -10.01 12.66 -17.49
CA PRO A 145 -9.05 12.08 -16.55
C PRO A 145 -9.06 12.84 -15.22
N PRO A 146 -8.88 12.16 -14.08
CA PRO A 146 -8.90 12.81 -12.77
C PRO A 146 -7.83 13.91 -12.72
N HIS A 147 -8.25 15.14 -12.50
CA HIS A 147 -7.34 16.24 -12.22
C HIS A 147 -6.61 15.98 -10.90
N PRO A 148 -5.31 16.33 -10.78
CA PRO A 148 -4.58 16.17 -9.54
C PRO A 148 -5.32 16.90 -8.41
N ALA A 149 -5.51 16.23 -7.28
CA ALA A 149 -6.08 16.85 -6.09
C ALA A 149 -5.21 18.04 -5.68
N THR A 150 -5.75 19.25 -5.83
CA THR A 150 -5.10 20.46 -5.32
C THR A 150 -5.13 20.38 -3.79
N ASN A 151 -3.95 20.24 -3.18
CA ASN A 151 -3.80 20.27 -1.73
C ASN A 151 -4.18 21.66 -1.19
N ASN A 152 -5.47 21.88 -0.95
CA ASN A 152 -5.96 23.06 -0.24
C ASN A 152 -5.98 22.77 1.27
N PRO A 153 -5.29 23.55 2.11
CA PRO A 153 -5.11 23.24 3.54
C PRO A 153 -6.36 23.50 4.42
N ILE A 154 -7.55 23.53 3.85
CA ILE A 154 -8.78 23.92 4.56
C ILE A 154 -9.90 22.92 4.23
N SER A 155 -9.84 21.72 4.79
CA SER A 155 -10.99 20.81 4.89
C SER A 155 -10.79 19.83 6.06
N PRO A 156 -11.87 19.36 6.73
CA PRO A 156 -11.75 18.56 7.94
C PRO A 156 -11.08 17.21 7.66
N THR A 157 -10.26 16.76 8.61
CA THR A 157 -9.44 15.55 8.58
C THR A 157 -10.29 14.28 8.65
N GLY A 158 -10.92 13.90 7.54
CA GLY A 158 -11.84 12.74 7.48
C GLY A 158 -11.21 11.44 6.98
N TYR A 159 -10.23 11.47 6.08
CA TYR A 159 -9.60 10.25 5.55
C TYR A 159 -8.13 10.47 5.19
N ASP A 160 -7.35 9.41 5.38
CA ASP A 160 -5.90 9.32 5.19
C ASP A 160 -5.52 9.46 3.69
N THR A 161 -4.84 10.55 3.31
CA THR A 161 -4.20 10.74 2.00
C THR A 161 -2.71 10.33 2.03
N ALA A 162 -2.33 9.32 2.82
CA ALA A 162 -0.93 8.86 2.92
C ALA A 162 -0.35 8.19 1.66
N ILE A 163 -1.12 8.07 0.58
CA ILE A 163 -0.58 7.76 -0.75
C ILE A 163 -0.28 9.10 -1.40
N ASP A 164 0.99 9.50 -1.38
CA ASP A 164 1.50 10.67 -2.11
C ASP A 164 1.19 10.46 -3.60
N TYR A 165 0.11 11.08 -4.08
CA TYR A 165 -0.38 10.95 -5.44
C TYR A 165 0.63 11.60 -6.38
N ASN A 166 1.47 10.78 -6.99
CA ASN A 166 2.43 11.24 -7.97
C ASN A 166 1.94 10.90 -9.38
N PRO A 167 1.43 11.88 -10.15
CA PRO A 167 0.91 11.63 -11.51
C PRO A 167 1.97 11.10 -12.49
N ALA A 168 3.26 11.14 -12.15
CA ALA A 168 4.30 10.47 -12.94
C ALA A 168 4.25 8.93 -12.85
N TYR A 169 3.60 8.37 -11.82
CA TYR A 169 3.51 6.93 -11.56
C TYR A 169 2.10 6.45 -11.18
N GLN A 170 1.19 7.37 -10.91
CA GLN A 170 -0.16 7.17 -10.40
C GLN A 170 -1.09 8.16 -11.13
N ASP A 171 -1.16 8.09 -12.45
CA ASP A 171 -2.09 8.86 -13.30
C ASP A 171 -3.50 8.24 -13.36
N GLY A 172 -3.72 7.18 -12.57
CA GLY A 172 -4.93 6.37 -12.62
C GLY A 172 -4.89 5.30 -13.71
N SER A 173 -3.77 5.10 -14.40
CA SER A 173 -3.61 4.04 -15.38
C SER A 173 -3.45 2.67 -14.74
N LEU A 174 -4.14 1.68 -15.32
CA LEU A 174 -3.99 0.26 -14.97
C LEU A 174 -2.79 -0.39 -15.68
N HIS A 175 -2.10 0.37 -16.54
CA HIS A 175 -0.89 -0.07 -17.23
C HIS A 175 0.37 0.26 -16.41
N ILE A 176 1.31 -0.68 -16.35
CA ILE A 176 2.61 -0.46 -15.72
C ILE A 176 3.49 0.37 -16.66
N HIS A 177 3.50 1.69 -16.49
CA HIS A 177 4.42 2.56 -17.20
C HIS A 177 5.71 2.73 -16.39
N LYS A 178 6.77 2.03 -16.83
CA LYS A 178 8.17 2.10 -16.40
C LYS A 178 8.45 1.65 -14.96
N GLY A 179 9.20 0.54 -14.86
CA GLY A 179 9.89 0.18 -13.63
C GLY A 179 10.94 1.23 -13.24
N TRP A 180 11.35 1.18 -11.97
CA TRP A 180 12.40 1.98 -11.31
C TRP A 180 13.81 1.84 -11.93
N ALA A 181 13.93 1.61 -13.23
CA ALA A 181 15.19 1.62 -13.96
C ALA A 181 15.32 2.98 -14.67
N GLY A 182 15.73 3.98 -13.90
CA GLY A 182 16.32 5.18 -14.50
C GLY A 182 17.65 4.80 -15.16
N ARG A 183 17.68 4.84 -16.49
CA ARG A 183 18.82 5.33 -17.23
C ARG A 183 18.35 6.56 -18.00
#